data_AF-A0A9C9X555-F1
#
_entry.id   AF-A0A9C9X555-F1
#
_cell.length_a   1.000
_cell.length_b   1.000
_cell.length_c   1.000
_cell.angle_alpha   90.00
_cell.angle_beta   90.00
_cell.angle_gamma   90.00
#
_symmetry.space_group_name_H-M   'P 1'
#
loop_
_entity.id
_entity.type
_entity.pdbx_description
1 polymer ?
#
loop_
_entity_poly.entity_id
_entity_poly.type
_entity_poly.pdbx_seq_one_letter_code
_entity_poly.pdbx_strand_id
1 'polypeptide(L)'
;MWQAWVNGILGAWVFVAAFLAMGSKGNLWNDLIVGVITAVVGFLMVKAKPWQGWLTGIIGIWLIIAAFIPGLLVGSGLLWNNVIVGALLMIGGFGALGGSSHTVAHSN
;
A
#
# COMPACT_ATOMS: atom_id res chain seq x y z
N MET A 1 10.09 2.50 -12.58
CA MET A 1 8.90 3.33 -12.85
C MET A 1 7.63 2.50 -12.68
N TRP A 2 7.52 1.32 -13.28
CA TRP A 2 6.36 0.42 -13.12
C TRP A 2 6.04 0.08 -11.65
N GLN A 3 7.07 -0.02 -10.82
CA GLN A 3 7.00 -0.25 -9.37
C GLN A 3 6.15 0.78 -8.62
N ALA A 4 6.40 2.06 -8.88
CA ALA A 4 5.70 3.18 -8.26
C ALA A 4 4.22 3.21 -8.67
N TRP A 5 3.95 2.90 -9.93
CA TRP A 5 2.60 2.77 -10.47
C TRP A 5 1.85 1.61 -9.83
N VAL A 6 2.47 0.42 -9.72
CA VAL A 6 1.86 -0.73 -9.05
C VAL A 6 1.50 -0.38 -7.61
N ASN A 7 2.41 0.25 -6.88
CA ASN A 7 2.18 0.58 -5.49
C ASN A 7 1.08 1.65 -5.30
N GLY A 8 1.08 2.67 -6.17
CA GLY A 8 0.04 3.69 -6.18
C GLY A 8 -1.34 3.13 -6.53
N ILE A 9 -1.42 2.23 -7.51
CA ILE A 9 -2.67 1.55 -7.90
C ILE A 9 -3.16 0.63 -6.79
N LEU A 10 -2.28 -0.16 -6.16
CA LEU A 10 -2.63 -1.00 -5.01
C LEU A 10 -3.14 -0.15 -3.85
N GLY A 11 -2.48 0.97 -3.55
CA GLY A 11 -2.93 1.90 -2.53
C GLY A 11 -4.30 2.51 -2.83
N ALA A 12 -4.53 2.94 -4.07
CA ALA A 12 -5.82 3.45 -4.52
C ALA A 12 -6.92 2.39 -4.43
N TRP A 13 -6.61 1.14 -4.80
CA TRP A 13 -7.52 0.01 -4.65
C TRP A 13 -7.91 -0.20 -3.18
N VAL A 14 -6.94 -0.32 -2.27
CA VAL A 14 -7.24 -0.55 -0.83
C VAL A 14 -8.04 0.62 -0.26
N PHE A 15 -7.71 1.85 -0.65
CA PHE A 15 -8.45 3.03 -0.22
C PHE A 15 -9.92 2.99 -0.67
N VAL A 16 -10.19 2.64 -1.93
CA VAL A 16 -11.57 2.51 -2.44
C VAL A 16 -12.27 1.30 -1.82
N ALA A 17 -11.56 0.19 -1.61
CA ALA A 17 -12.09 -1.02 -1.01
C ALA A 17 -12.62 -0.79 0.42
N ALA A 18 -12.09 0.20 1.14
CA ALA A 18 -12.59 0.63 2.44
C ALA A 18 -14.10 0.96 2.44
N PHE A 19 -14.64 1.41 1.30
CA PHE A 19 -16.02 1.85 1.15
C PHE A 19 -16.95 0.80 0.51
N LEU A 20 -16.41 -0.30 -0.02
CA LEU A 20 -17.19 -1.29 -0.79
C LEU A 20 -17.91 -2.34 0.06
N ALA A 21 -17.66 -2.38 1.38
CA ALA A 21 -18.36 -3.23 2.36
C ALA A 21 -18.62 -4.68 1.89
N MET A 22 -17.57 -5.41 1.47
CA MET A 22 -17.65 -6.74 0.84
C MET A 22 -17.98 -7.90 1.81
N GLY A 23 -18.39 -7.58 3.05
CA GLY A 23 -18.59 -8.55 4.14
C GLY A 23 -17.29 -9.10 4.72
N SER A 24 -17.34 -9.67 5.93
CA SER A 24 -16.14 -10.06 6.69
C SER A 24 -15.24 -11.08 5.96
N LYS A 25 -15.84 -12.07 5.28
CA LYS A 25 -15.07 -13.04 4.48
C LYS A 25 -14.45 -12.40 3.23
N GLY A 26 -15.17 -11.49 2.56
CA GLY A 26 -14.66 -10.77 1.39
C GLY A 26 -13.50 -9.86 1.75
N ASN A 27 -13.62 -9.13 2.87
CA ASN A 27 -12.57 -8.27 3.41
C ASN A 27 -11.33 -9.06 3.81
N LEU A 28 -11.50 -10.24 4.41
CA LEU A 28 -10.38 -11.12 4.75
C LEU A 28 -9.58 -11.49 3.49
N TRP A 29 -10.25 -11.97 2.45
CA TRP A 29 -9.58 -12.34 1.21
C TRP A 29 -8.98 -11.12 0.49
N ASN A 30 -9.64 -9.97 0.52
CA ASN A 30 -9.10 -8.71 0.00
C ASN A 30 -7.78 -8.36 0.69
N ASP A 31 -7.79 -8.27 2.03
CA ASP A 31 -6.62 -7.85 2.80
C ASP A 31 -5.48 -8.87 2.68
N LEU A 32 -5.80 -10.17 2.65
CA LEU A 32 -4.82 -11.23 2.49
C LEU A 32 -4.15 -11.19 1.10
N ILE A 33 -4.93 -11.16 0.02
CA ILE A 33 -4.43 -11.18 -1.35
C ILE A 33 -3.64 -9.90 -1.64
N VAL A 34 -4.21 -8.75 -1.30
CA VAL A 34 -3.56 -7.46 -1.54
C VAL A 34 -2.32 -7.33 -0.65
N GLY A 35 -2.36 -7.80 0.59
CA GLY A 35 -1.23 -7.83 1.50
C GLY A 35 -0.06 -8.66 0.98
N VAL A 36 -0.31 -9.88 0.48
CA VAL A 36 0.72 -10.73 -0.14
C VAL A 36 1.35 -10.07 -1.36
N ILE A 37 0.52 -9.53 -2.27
CA ILE A 37 1.02 -8.84 -3.47
C ILE A 37 1.91 -7.66 -3.06
N THR A 38 1.42 -6.84 -2.13
CA THR A 38 2.12 -5.65 -1.64
C THR A 38 3.43 -6.02 -0.95
N ALA A 39 3.45 -7.08 -0.13
CA ALA A 39 4.66 -7.54 0.55
C ALA A 39 5.73 -7.96 -0.46
N VAL A 40 5.37 -8.81 -1.42
CA VAL A 40 6.28 -9.29 -2.48
C VAL A 40 6.82 -8.12 -3.30
N VAL A 41 5.93 -7.24 -3.75
CA VAL A 41 6.26 -6.05 -4.53
C VAL A 41 7.22 -5.13 -3.75
N GLY A 42 6.97 -4.94 -2.45
CA GLY A 42 7.84 -4.16 -1.57
C GLY A 42 9.25 -4.75 -1.41
N PHE A 43 9.36 -6.04 -1.11
CA PHE A 43 10.66 -6.69 -0.95
C PHE A 43 11.48 -6.74 -2.24
N LEU A 44 10.82 -6.90 -3.40
CA LEU A 44 11.48 -6.81 -4.70
C LEU A 44 12.05 -5.41 -4.97
N MET A 45 11.47 -4.36 -4.37
CA MET A 45 11.90 -2.97 -4.55
C MET A 45 13.00 -2.52 -3.59
N VAL A 46 13.24 -3.22 -2.47
CA VAL A 46 14.19 -2.78 -1.43
C VAL A 46 15.58 -2.48 -2.01
N LYS A 47 16.04 -3.25 -3.01
CA LYS A 47 17.34 -3.03 -3.65
C LYS A 47 17.43 -1.74 -4.48
N ALA A 48 16.32 -1.34 -5.12
CA ALA A 48 16.30 -0.18 -6.01
C ALA A 48 15.90 1.12 -5.29
N LYS A 49 14.93 1.03 -4.37
CA LYS A 49 14.42 2.16 -3.59
C LYS A 49 14.15 1.68 -2.15
N PRO A 50 15.17 1.66 -1.28
CA PRO A 50 15.09 1.00 0.02
C PRO A 50 13.96 1.55 0.90
N TRP A 51 13.83 2.86 1.00
CA TRP A 51 12.74 3.49 1.76
C TRP A 51 11.34 3.03 1.30
N GLN A 52 11.10 3.01 -0.02
CA GLN A 52 9.80 2.63 -0.58
C GLN A 52 9.56 1.13 -0.48
N GLY A 53 10.58 0.32 -0.75
CA GLY A 53 10.48 -1.13 -0.64
C GLY A 53 10.18 -1.58 0.80
N TRP A 54 10.83 -0.96 1.79
CA TRP A 54 10.56 -1.23 3.20
C TRP A 54 9.16 -0.78 3.62
N LEU A 55 8.75 0.45 3.28
CA LEU A 55 7.39 0.93 3.58
C LEU A 55 6.34 -0.01 2.99
N THR A 56 6.48 -0.35 1.71
CA THR A 56 5.55 -1.20 0.98
C THR A 56 5.55 -2.62 1.54
N GLY A 57 6.73 -3.20 1.78
CA GLY A 57 6.88 -4.55 2.30
C GLY A 57 6.24 -4.71 3.68
N ILE A 58 6.51 -3.75 4.58
CA ILE A 58 5.94 -3.74 5.93
C ILE A 58 4.42 -3.57 5.88
N ILE A 59 3.91 -2.67 5.05
CA ILE A 59 2.47 -2.47 4.88
C ILE A 59 1.78 -3.73 4.32
N GLY A 60 2.42 -4.41 3.37
CA GLY A 60 1.93 -5.69 2.86
C GLY A 60 1.85 -6.76 3.94
N ILE A 61 2.90 -6.87 4.78
CA ILE A 61 2.89 -7.76 5.94
C ILE A 61 1.79 -7.38 6.93
N TRP A 62 1.59 -6.09 7.19
CA TRP A 62 0.52 -5.61 8.05
C TRP A 62 -0.87 -6.03 7.54
N LEU A 63 -1.15 -5.91 6.24
CA LEU A 63 -2.42 -6.34 5.66
C LEU A 63 -2.67 -7.84 5.82
N ILE A 64 -1.63 -8.66 5.68
CA ILE A 64 -1.72 -10.10 5.94
C ILE A 64 -2.12 -10.35 7.39
N ILE A 65 -1.50 -9.64 8.34
CA ILE A 65 -1.84 -9.75 9.77
C ILE A 65 -3.26 -9.26 10.03
N ALA A 66 -3.66 -8.12 9.43
CA ALA A 66 -4.98 -7.51 9.58
C ALA A 66 -6.10 -8.44 9.11
N ALA A 67 -5.87 -9.25 8.07
CA ALA A 67 -6.83 -10.25 7.60
C ALA A 67 -7.25 -11.26 8.69
N PHE A 68 -6.40 -11.49 9.70
CA PHE A 68 -6.69 -12.40 10.82
C PHE A 68 -7.21 -11.69 12.07
N ILE A 69 -7.42 -10.38 12.04
CA ILE A 69 -7.96 -9.60 13.16
C ILE A 69 -9.45 -9.28 12.88
N PRO A 70 -10.40 -9.97 13.55
CA PRO A 70 -11.83 -9.80 13.25
C PRO A 70 -12.33 -8.35 13.38
N GLY A 71 -11.76 -7.60 14.33
CA GLY A 71 -12.11 -6.18 14.55
C GLY A 71 -11.71 -5.25 13.40
N LEU A 72 -10.79 -5.67 12.52
CA LEU A 72 -10.40 -4.92 11.32
C LEU A 72 -11.16 -5.36 10.07
N LEU A 73 -11.96 -6.42 10.14
CA LEU A 73 -12.72 -6.93 8.99
C LEU A 73 -14.12 -6.29 8.88
N VAL A 74 -14.57 -5.55 9.89
CA VAL A 74 -15.93 -5.00 9.97
C VAL A 74 -15.99 -3.58 10.55
N GLY A 75 -17.06 -2.87 10.20
CA GLY A 75 -17.40 -1.56 10.76
C GLY A 75 -16.29 -0.52 10.57
N SER A 76 -16.09 0.32 11.59
CA SER A 76 -15.10 1.41 11.56
C SER A 76 -13.65 0.91 11.50
N GLY A 77 -13.36 -0.28 12.04
CA GLY A 77 -12.01 -0.85 12.03
C GLY A 77 -11.51 -1.12 10.61
N LEU A 78 -12.37 -1.70 9.76
CA LEU A 78 -12.09 -1.89 8.33
C LEU A 78 -11.82 -0.57 7.62
N LEU A 79 -12.71 0.40 7.83
CA LEU A 79 -12.63 1.71 7.17
C LEU A 79 -11.28 2.37 7.47
N TRP A 80 -10.92 2.50 8.75
CA TRP A 80 -9.68 3.16 9.14
C TRP A 80 -8.44 2.36 8.74
N ASN A 81 -8.47 1.02 8.85
CA ASN A 81 -7.36 0.17 8.39
C ASN A 81 -7.08 0.39 6.90
N ASN A 82 -8.12 0.28 6.07
CA ASN A 82 -7.97 0.32 4.62
C ASN A 82 -7.68 1.74 4.13
N VAL A 83 -8.27 2.77 4.75
CA VAL A 83 -7.96 4.17 4.43
C VAL A 83 -6.50 4.50 4.74
N ILE A 84 -6.01 4.15 5.94
CA ILE A 84 -4.63 4.45 6.34
C ILE A 84 -3.63 3.67 5.47
N VAL A 85 -3.86 2.37 5.29
CA VAL A 85 -3.00 1.53 4.46
C VAL A 85 -2.99 2.00 3.01
N GLY A 86 -4.16 2.26 2.44
CA GLY A 86 -4.29 2.77 1.08
C GLY A 86 -3.56 4.09 0.87
N ALA A 87 -3.70 5.03 1.82
CA ALA A 87 -2.99 6.30 1.80
C ALA A 87 -1.46 6.13 1.86
N LEU A 88 -0.96 5.26 2.75
CA LEU A 88 0.48 5.02 2.89
C LEU A 88 1.08 4.40 1.61
N LEU A 89 0.38 3.47 0.97
CA LEU A 89 0.80 2.88 -0.31
C LEU A 89 0.76 3.90 -1.46
N MET A 90 -0.27 4.77 -1.49
CA MET A 90 -0.32 5.87 -2.46
C MET A 90 0.83 6.86 -2.26
N ILE A 91 1.18 7.22 -1.03
CA ILE A 91 2.32 8.09 -0.74
C ILE A 91 3.63 7.42 -1.15
N GLY A 92 3.81 6.14 -0.80
CA GLY A 92 4.99 5.36 -1.19
C GLY A 92 5.14 5.20 -2.71
N GLY A 93 4.02 5.04 -3.41
CA GLY A 93 3.94 4.90 -4.87
C GLY A 93 4.07 6.23 -5.62
N PHE A 94 3.13 7.14 -5.43
CA PHE A 94 3.06 8.42 -6.16
C PHE A 94 4.07 9.46 -5.67
N GLY A 95 4.45 9.45 -4.39
CA GLY A 95 5.57 10.27 -3.91
C GLY A 95 6.89 9.95 -4.63
N ALA A 96 7.04 8.71 -5.12
CA ALA A 96 8.15 8.31 -5.97
C ALA A 96 8.19 8.99 -7.34
N LEU A 97 7.04 9.49 -7.82
CA LEU A 97 6.88 10.17 -9.11
C LEU A 97 7.13 11.69 -8.95
N GLY A 98 6.80 12.28 -7.80
CA GLY A 98 7.00 13.70 -7.52
C GLY A 98 8.44 14.10 -7.19
N GLY A 99 9.27 13.16 -6.71
CA GLY A 99 10.68 13.42 -6.37
C GLY A 99 11.62 13.65 -7.56
N SER A 100 11.13 13.56 -8.80
CA SER A 100 11.94 13.72 -10.01
C SER A 100 12.15 15.18 -10.46
N SER A 101 11.71 16.18 -9.69
CA SER A 101 11.62 17.57 -10.16
C SER A 101 12.58 18.59 -9.52
N HIS A 102 13.59 18.20 -8.75
CA HIS A 102 14.58 19.15 -8.21
C HIS A 102 16.03 18.71 -8.43
N THR A 103 16.48 18.80 -9.68
CA THR A 103 17.90 19.03 -10.01
C THR A 103 17.97 20.19 -10.99
N VAL A 104 17.58 21.39 -10.55
CA VAL A 104 17.92 22.60 -11.31
C VAL A 104 19.42 22.83 -11.08
N ALA A 105 20.17 22.62 -12.14
CA ALA A 105 21.60 22.87 -12.20
C ALA A 105 21.91 24.31 -11.81
N HIS A 106 22.85 24.49 -10.88
CA HIS A 106 23.71 25.66 -10.88
C HIS A 106 25.15 25.17 -10.97
N SER A 107 25.63 25.13 -12.22
CA SER A 107 27.03 25.04 -12.59
C SER A 107 27.72 26.40 -12.41
N ASN A 108 28.92 26.32 -11.82
CA ASN A 108 30.05 27.27 -11.85
C ASN A 108 29.93 28.56 -11.02
#